data_AF-A0AAI8IK00-F1
#
_entry.id   AF-A0AAI8IK00-F1
#
_cell.length_a   1.000
_cell.length_b   1.000
_cell.length_c   1.000
_cell.angle_alpha   90.00
_cell.angle_beta   90.00
_cell.angle_gamma   90.00
#
_symmetry.space_group_name_H-M   'P 1'
#
loop_
_entity.id
_entity.type
_entity.pdbx_description
1 polymer ?
#
loop_
_entity_poly.entity_id
_entity_poly.type
_entity_poly.pdbx_seq_one_letter_code
_entity_poly.pdbx_strand_id
1 'polypeptide(L)'
;MTRPGEEASVTSDFVRSYVITGGRTLPAGDQLALQTLVTIAPERTLPLGASPEVKAIWELLGGGYLSVAEVAAHVALPVGVARLLLTDLLDQGHLLRRAEPPRAQNVERDTLEKVLNGLQSLIG
;
A
#
# COMPACT_ATOMS: atom_id res chain seq x y z
N MET A 1 16.00 46.26 -21.55
CA MET A 1 15.71 45.03 -22.34
C MET A 1 15.89 43.83 -21.43
N THR A 2 14.81 43.35 -20.83
CA THR A 2 14.83 42.17 -19.94
C THR A 2 14.33 40.98 -20.74
N ARG A 3 15.11 39.90 -20.80
CA ARG A 3 14.77 38.66 -21.52
C ARG A 3 13.51 38.04 -20.89
N PRO A 4 12.55 37.52 -21.67
CA PRO A 4 11.40 36.84 -21.11
C PRO A 4 11.88 35.52 -20.50
N GLY A 5 11.71 35.41 -19.19
CA GLY A 5 11.93 34.18 -18.45
C GLY A 5 10.90 33.15 -18.89
N GLU A 6 11.41 32.04 -19.41
CA GLU A 6 11.05 30.67 -19.02
C GLU A 6 9.74 30.59 -18.22
N GLU A 7 8.62 30.52 -18.94
CA GLU A 7 7.35 30.05 -18.38
C GLU A 7 7.54 28.56 -18.04
N ALA A 8 8.04 28.30 -16.83
CA ALA A 8 7.97 26.99 -16.24
C ALA A 8 6.48 26.65 -16.13
N SER A 9 6.02 25.72 -16.98
CA SER A 9 4.70 25.13 -16.87
C SER A 9 4.57 24.59 -15.45
N VAL A 10 3.73 25.24 -14.64
CA VAL A 10 3.35 24.71 -13.35
C VAL A 10 2.57 23.44 -13.66
N THR A 11 3.27 22.31 -13.55
CA THR A 11 2.70 20.99 -13.72
C THR A 11 1.48 20.87 -12.81
N SER A 12 0.33 20.58 -13.42
CA SER A 12 -0.74 19.86 -12.74
C SER A 12 -0.14 18.77 -11.86
N ASP A 13 -0.59 18.66 -10.60
CA ASP A 13 -0.59 17.45 -9.76
C ASP A 13 0.03 17.55 -8.35
N PHE A 14 0.37 18.73 -7.85
CA PHE A 14 0.60 18.90 -6.42
C PHE A 14 -0.73 19.16 -5.67
N VAL A 15 -1.66 18.21 -5.72
CA VAL A 15 -2.79 18.20 -4.80
C VAL A 15 -2.24 18.04 -3.39
N ARG A 16 -2.43 19.07 -2.56
CA ARG A 16 -1.95 19.03 -1.18
C ARG A 16 -2.64 17.91 -0.42
N SER A 17 -1.91 17.20 0.44
CA SER A 17 -2.43 16.03 1.15
C SER A 17 -3.72 16.30 1.94
N TYR A 18 -3.94 17.52 2.45
CA TYR A 18 -5.18 17.88 3.15
C TYR A 18 -6.42 17.88 2.24
N VAL A 19 -6.25 18.07 0.93
CA VAL A 19 -7.32 17.99 -0.07
C VAL A 19 -7.72 16.53 -0.27
N ILE A 20 -6.73 15.64 -0.35
CA ILE A 20 -6.97 14.18 -0.50
C ILE A 20 -7.67 13.62 0.74
N THR A 21 -7.26 14.04 1.94
CA THR A 21 -7.86 13.54 3.18
C THR A 21 -9.18 14.22 3.54
N GLY A 22 -9.57 15.32 2.85
CA GLY A 22 -10.77 16.08 3.17
C GLY A 22 -10.75 16.69 4.58
N GLY A 23 -9.55 17.03 5.10
CA GLY A 23 -9.36 17.54 6.46
C GLY A 23 -9.39 16.48 7.57
N ARG A 24 -9.45 15.19 7.22
CA ARG A 24 -9.40 14.08 8.19
C ARG A 24 -7.99 13.92 8.76
N THR A 25 -7.93 13.56 10.04
CA THR A 25 -6.69 13.27 10.77
C THR A 25 -6.07 11.97 10.25
N LEU A 26 -4.75 11.98 10.06
CA LEU A 26 -4.02 10.78 9.64
C LEU A 26 -4.01 9.73 10.76
N PRO A 27 -4.28 8.46 10.46
CA PRO A 27 -4.28 7.40 11.46
C PRO A 27 -2.87 7.12 12.00
N ALA A 28 -2.81 6.76 13.28
CA ALA A 28 -1.59 6.36 13.95
C ALA A 28 -0.98 5.09 13.31
N GLY A 29 0.32 4.87 13.55
CA GLY A 29 1.09 3.78 12.93
C GLY A 29 0.65 2.37 13.32
N ASP A 30 -0.04 2.24 14.45
CA ASP A 30 -0.52 1.00 15.04
C ASP A 30 -1.83 0.49 14.43
N GLN A 31 -2.65 1.37 13.84
CA GLN A 31 -3.93 0.99 13.26
C GLN A 31 -3.78 0.10 12.02
N LEU A 32 -2.77 0.39 11.20
CA LEU A 32 -2.39 -0.41 10.04
C LEU A 32 -0.89 -0.27 9.77
N ALA A 33 -0.15 -1.31 10.14
CA ALA A 33 1.31 -1.31 10.06
C ALA A 33 1.80 -1.35 8.60
N LEU A 34 3.04 -0.87 8.38
CA LEU A 34 3.59 -0.72 7.02
C LEU A 34 3.74 -2.05 6.28
N GLN A 35 4.14 -3.10 7.01
CA GLN A 35 4.28 -4.45 6.49
C GLN A 35 2.95 -5.20 6.33
N THR A 36 1.81 -4.63 6.75
CA THR A 36 0.52 -5.30 6.64
C THR A 36 0.15 -5.45 5.16
N LEU A 37 -0.05 -6.70 4.73
CA LEU A 37 -0.49 -7.01 3.38
C LEU A 37 -2.00 -6.82 3.24
N VAL A 38 -2.43 -6.14 2.19
CA VAL A 38 -3.82 -5.87 1.84
C VAL A 38 -4.11 -6.29 0.39
N THR A 39 -5.35 -6.66 0.11
CA THR A 39 -5.86 -6.95 -1.24
C THR A 39 -7.36 -6.66 -1.32
N ILE A 40 -7.93 -6.66 -2.53
CA ILE A 40 -9.38 -6.54 -2.73
C ILE A 40 -10.09 -7.79 -2.18
N ALA A 41 -11.15 -7.59 -1.40
CA ALA A 41 -11.96 -8.69 -0.91
C ALA A 41 -12.70 -9.38 -2.08
N PRO A 42 -12.97 -10.69 -2.01
CA PRO A 42 -13.69 -11.41 -3.05
C PRO A 42 -15.02 -10.74 -3.40
N GLU A 43 -15.37 -10.77 -4.69
CA GLU A 43 -16.67 -10.30 -5.20
C GLU A 43 -16.96 -8.80 -4.91
N ARG A 44 -15.92 -8.01 -4.62
CA ARG A 44 -16.05 -6.56 -4.48
C ARG A 44 -15.77 -5.84 -5.79
N THR A 45 -16.50 -4.74 -5.97
CA THR A 45 -16.32 -3.78 -7.06
C THR A 45 -15.87 -2.44 -6.50
N LEU A 46 -15.24 -1.63 -7.36
CA LEU A 46 -14.80 -0.29 -7.01
C LEU A 46 -15.98 0.53 -6.46
N PRO A 47 -15.82 1.23 -5.32
CA PRO A 47 -16.88 2.08 -4.77
C PRO A 47 -17.35 3.14 -5.77
N LEU A 48 -18.67 3.34 -5.84
CA LEU A 48 -19.23 4.39 -6.69
C LEU A 48 -18.74 5.76 -6.20
N GLY A 49 -18.24 6.59 -7.11
CA GLY A 49 -17.70 7.91 -6.76
C GLY A 49 -16.30 7.87 -6.13
N ALA A 50 -15.58 6.74 -6.22
CA ALA A 50 -14.19 6.65 -5.78
C ALA A 50 -13.33 7.80 -6.33
N SER A 51 -12.51 8.37 -5.45
CA SER A 51 -11.53 9.39 -5.83
C SER A 51 -10.47 8.80 -6.79
N PRO A 52 -9.72 9.64 -7.51
CA PRO A 52 -8.61 9.17 -8.36
C PRO A 52 -7.60 8.31 -7.58
N GLU A 53 -7.30 8.68 -6.34
CA GLU A 53 -6.39 7.94 -5.46
C GLU A 53 -6.94 6.56 -5.10
N VAL A 54 -8.23 6.47 -4.77
CA VAL A 54 -8.89 5.19 -4.48
C VAL A 54 -8.93 4.30 -5.73
N LYS A 55 -9.16 4.88 -6.92
CA LYS A 55 -9.11 4.15 -8.19
C LYS A 55 -7.72 3.59 -8.47
N ALA A 56 -6.67 4.39 -8.28
CA ALA A 56 -5.29 3.95 -8.47
C ALA A 56 -4.92 2.81 -7.49
N ILE A 57 -5.31 2.93 -6.22
CA ILE A 57 -5.12 1.86 -5.23
C ILE A 57 -5.88 0.59 -5.65
N TRP A 58 -7.12 0.74 -6.13
CA TRP A 58 -7.95 -0.38 -6.57
C TRP A 58 -7.33 -1.14 -7.75
N GLU A 59 -6.91 -0.42 -8.79
CA GLU A 59 -6.24 -1.00 -9.95
C GLU A 59 -4.96 -1.74 -9.56
N LEU A 60 -4.17 -1.12 -8.68
CA LEU A 60 -2.93 -1.71 -8.17
C LEU A 60 -3.17 -3.04 -7.41
N LEU A 61 -4.16 -3.07 -6.52
CA LEU A 61 -4.50 -4.26 -5.73
C LEU A 61 -5.21 -5.35 -6.55
N GLY A 62 -5.62 -5.07 -7.79
CA GLY A 62 -6.14 -6.08 -8.72
C GLY A 62 -5.12 -7.19 -9.03
N GLY A 63 -3.82 -6.93 -8.85
CA GLY A 63 -2.75 -7.91 -9.04
C GLY A 63 -2.51 -8.85 -7.85
N GLY A 64 -3.13 -8.59 -6.68
CA GLY A 64 -2.98 -9.41 -5.48
C GLY A 64 -2.57 -8.61 -4.24
N TYR A 65 -1.86 -9.27 -3.33
CA TYR A 65 -1.47 -8.67 -2.05
C TYR A 65 -0.28 -7.73 -2.19
N LEU A 66 -0.40 -6.54 -1.60
CA LEU A 66 0.70 -5.60 -1.39
C LEU A 66 0.71 -5.06 0.03
N SER A 67 1.87 -4.72 0.54
CA SER A 67 2.00 -4.04 1.83
C SER A 67 1.55 -2.58 1.75
N VAL A 68 1.17 -1.98 2.88
CA VAL A 68 0.82 -0.55 2.95
C VAL A 68 1.95 0.33 2.41
N ALA A 69 3.21 -0.03 2.72
CA ALA A 69 4.38 0.69 2.23
C ALA A 69 4.49 0.62 0.70
N GLU A 70 4.30 -0.56 0.11
CA GLU A 70 4.32 -0.75 -1.34
C GLU A 70 3.18 0.02 -2.01
N VAL A 71 1.96 -0.05 -1.47
CA VAL A 71 0.83 0.73 -1.99
C VAL A 71 1.17 2.21 -2.02
N ALA A 72 1.63 2.78 -0.89
CA ALA A 72 1.98 4.20 -0.80
C ALA A 72 3.05 4.60 -1.83
N ALA A 73 4.08 3.78 -2.00
CA ALA A 73 5.16 4.01 -2.96
C ALA A 73 4.65 3.97 -4.41
N HIS A 74 3.82 2.99 -4.76
CA HIS A 74 3.30 2.81 -6.12
C HIS A 74 2.34 3.91 -6.54
N VAL A 75 1.46 4.36 -5.65
CA VAL A 75 0.53 5.46 -5.96
C VAL A 75 1.10 6.85 -5.65
N ALA A 76 2.40 6.92 -5.31
CA ALA A 76 3.12 8.15 -4.97
C ALA A 76 2.41 9.03 -3.92
N LEU A 77 1.75 8.40 -2.95
CA LEU A 77 1.08 9.10 -1.85
C LEU A 77 1.92 9.09 -0.57
N PRO A 78 1.85 10.14 0.25
CA PRO A 78 2.40 10.06 1.61
C PRO A 78 1.80 8.87 2.35
N VAL A 79 2.64 8.13 3.05
CA VAL A 79 2.28 6.88 3.75
C VAL A 79 1.04 7.05 4.65
N GLY A 80 0.92 8.17 5.36
CA GLY A 80 -0.26 8.44 6.20
C GLY A 80 -1.56 8.57 5.40
N VAL A 81 -1.50 9.17 4.21
CA VAL A 81 -2.65 9.32 3.31
C VAL A 81 -3.06 7.98 2.74
N ALA A 82 -2.10 7.21 2.23
CA ALA A 82 -2.37 5.84 1.76
C ALA A 82 -2.96 4.98 2.87
N ARG A 83 -2.41 5.05 4.10
CA ARG A 83 -2.94 4.35 5.27
C ARG A 83 -4.39 4.75 5.56
N LEU A 84 -4.70 6.04 5.57
CA LEU A 84 -6.07 6.52 5.77
C LEU A 84 -7.04 5.91 4.76
N LEU A 85 -6.72 5.99 3.46
CA LEU A 85 -7.59 5.45 2.40
C LEU A 85 -7.74 3.93 2.49
N LEU A 86 -6.66 3.21 2.80
CA LEU A 86 -6.72 1.76 2.99
C LEU A 86 -7.55 1.37 4.22
N THR A 87 -7.43 2.12 5.32
CA THR A 87 -8.26 1.94 6.51
C THR A 87 -9.74 2.17 6.20
N ASP A 88 -10.08 3.24 5.48
CA ASP A 88 -11.46 3.50 5.06
C ASP A 88 -12.05 2.33 4.26
N LEU A 89 -11.28 1.81 3.29
CA LEU A 89 -11.71 0.70 2.45
C LEU A 89 -11.80 -0.63 3.22
N LEU A 90 -10.93 -0.85 4.22
CA LEU A 90 -11.02 -1.99 5.12
C LEU A 90 -12.27 -1.91 5.99
N ASP A 91 -12.55 -0.74 6.57
CA ASP A 91 -13.72 -0.52 7.43
C ASP A 91 -15.04 -0.68 6.65
N GLN A 92 -15.03 -0.35 5.36
CA GLN A 92 -16.16 -0.57 4.44
C GLN A 92 -16.26 -2.03 3.94
N GLY A 93 -15.29 -2.89 4.25
CA GLY A 93 -15.26 -4.30 3.82
C GLY A 93 -14.94 -4.49 2.34
N HIS A 94 -14.30 -3.49 1.70
CA HIS A 94 -13.82 -3.58 0.32
C HIS A 94 -12.49 -4.31 0.20
N LEU A 95 -11.65 -4.22 1.24
CA LEU A 95 -10.35 -4.88 1.29
C LEU A 95 -10.32 -5.99 2.33
N LEU A 96 -9.39 -6.91 2.15
CA LEU A 96 -8.93 -7.84 3.19
C LEU A 96 -7.49 -7.48 3.56
N ARG A 97 -7.17 -7.62 4.84
CA ARG A 97 -5.79 -7.66 5.31
C ARG A 97 -5.40 -9.09 5.64
N ARG A 98 -4.18 -9.48 5.29
CA ARG A 98 -3.63 -10.77 5.71
C ARG A 98 -3.40 -10.73 7.22
N ALA A 99 -3.83 -11.77 7.93
CA ALA A 99 -3.50 -11.95 9.33
C ALA A 99 -1.98 -12.00 9.51
N GLU A 100 -1.48 -11.39 10.58
CA GLU A 100 -0.07 -11.51 10.93
C GLU A 100 0.25 -12.99 11.16
N PRO A 101 1.29 -13.55 10.52
CA PRO A 101 1.67 -14.92 10.78
C PRO A 101 2.03 -15.06 12.27
N PRO A 102 1.77 -16.23 12.88
CA PRO A 102 2.21 -16.47 14.24
C PRO A 102 3.73 -16.28 14.31
N ARG A 103 4.21 -15.78 15.45
CA ARG A 103 5.66 -15.66 15.67
C ARG A 103 6.32 -16.99 15.36
N ALA A 104 7.37 -16.94 14.53
CA ALA A 104 8.16 -18.09 14.22
C ALA A 104 8.70 -18.70 15.52
N GLN A 105 8.58 -20.02 15.64
CA GLN A 105 9.25 -20.73 16.71
C GLN A 105 10.75 -20.68 16.46
N ASN A 106 11.56 -20.62 17.52
CA ASN A 106 13.00 -20.76 17.38
C ASN A 106 13.30 -22.18 16.89
N VAL A 107 13.78 -22.28 15.65
CA VAL A 107 14.25 -23.52 15.04
C VAL A 107 15.77 -23.55 15.12
N GLU A 108 16.36 -24.70 15.43
CA GLU A 108 17.81 -24.83 15.45
C GLU A 108 18.40 -24.60 14.07
N ARG A 109 19.52 -23.88 14.03
CA ARG A 109 20.21 -23.49 12.80
C ARG A 109 20.55 -24.69 11.91
N ASP A 110 21.00 -25.80 12.50
CA ASP A 110 21.33 -27.04 11.77
C ASP A 110 20.12 -27.56 10.96
N THR A 111 18.91 -27.42 11.49
CA THR A 111 17.68 -27.81 10.77
C THR A 111 17.43 -26.88 9.58
N LEU A 112 17.60 -25.57 9.75
CA LEU A 112 17.45 -24.61 8.66
C LEU A 112 18.48 -24.83 7.54
N GLU A 113 19.73 -25.17 7.91
CA GLU A 113 20.78 -25.50 6.94
C GLU A 113 20.44 -26.77 6.14
N LYS A 114 19.90 -27.80 6.79
CA LYS A 114 19.42 -29.01 6.09
C LYS A 114 18.29 -28.70 5.10
N VAL A 115 17.33 -27.85 5.48
CA VAL A 115 16.24 -27.44 4.58
C VAL A 115 16.78 -26.64 3.40
N LEU A 116 17.67 -25.68 3.63
CA LEU A 116 18.30 -24.88 2.57
C LEU A 116 19.04 -25.76 1.56
N ASN A 117 19.89 -26.66 2.05
CA ASN A 117 20.64 -27.60 1.20
C ASN A 117 19.68 -28.49 0.40
N GLY A 118 18.61 -28.97 1.03
CA GLY A 118 17.56 -29.73 0.37
C GLY A 118 16.87 -28.95 -0.75
N LEU A 119 16.42 -27.73 -0.47
CA LEU A 119 15.80 -26.86 -1.46
C LEU A 119 16.75 -26.56 -2.62
N GLN A 120 18.01 -26.22 -2.36
CA GLN A 120 19.00 -25.95 -3.43
C GLN A 120 19.22 -27.17 -4.34
N SER A 121 19.19 -28.39 -3.79
CA SER A 121 19.35 -29.61 -4.59
C SER A 121 18.17 -29.92 -5.53
N LEU A 122 17.01 -29.29 -5.30
CA LEU A 122 15.81 -29.45 -6.14
C LEU A 122 15.73 -28.41 -7.26
N ILE A 123 16.45 -27.30 -7.13
CA ILE A 123 16.36 -26.15 -8.04
C ILE A 123 17.63 -25.99 -8.89
N GLY A 124 18.74 -26.66 -8.50
CA GLY A 124 20.01 -26.70 -9.23
C GLY A 124 20.19 -27.99 -10.01
#